data_AF-A0A9D0HFB4-F1
#
_entry.id   AF-A0A9D0HFB4-F1
#
_cell.length_a   1.000
_cell.length_b   1.000
_cell.length_c   1.000
_cell.angle_alpha   90.00
_cell.angle_beta   90.00
_cell.angle_gamma   90.00
#
_symmetry.space_group_name_H-M   'P 1'
#
loop_
_entity.id
_entity.type
_entity.pdbx_description
1 polymer ?
#
loop_
_entity_poly.entity_id
_entity_poly.type
_entity_poly.pdbx_seq_one_letter_code
_entity_poly.pdbx_strand_id
1 'polypeptide(L)'
;ARHLANVVFGAYSFGLEDRAIIEEKISPHQLFFNLWPDGLCDVRVITLRGQPLMAMVRVPTRQSGGRANLHQGGLGIAVALQDGRTTRAIHHGQSIHQHPESGAALIDLQVPYWNEIRNMSRRASDAVPLDYLGVDLVVDVQRGPLVLELNVRPGLEIQNVNGFGLGQAMRQQGIHGQ
;
A
#
# COMPACT_ATOMS: atom_id res chain seq x y z
N ALA A 1 20.08 -8.31 14.12
CA ALA A 1 21.56 -8.33 14.01
C ALA A 1 22.04 -8.91 12.67
N ARG A 2 21.72 -10.17 12.32
CA ARG A 2 22.26 -10.84 11.12
C ARG A 2 21.91 -10.16 9.78
N HIS A 3 20.69 -9.64 9.61
CA HIS A 3 20.32 -8.95 8.37
C HIS A 3 21.06 -7.62 8.17
N LEU A 4 21.18 -6.81 9.23
CA LEU A 4 22.00 -5.58 9.24
C LEU A 4 23.46 -5.88 8.93
N ALA A 5 24.03 -6.92 9.54
CA ALA A 5 25.38 -7.38 9.25
C ALA A 5 25.53 -7.75 7.77
N ASN A 6 24.58 -8.51 7.20
CA ASN A 6 24.61 -8.86 5.79
C ASN A 6 24.59 -7.62 4.86
N VAL A 7 23.83 -6.57 5.21
CA VAL A 7 23.85 -5.31 4.46
C VAL A 7 25.21 -4.64 4.58
N VAL A 8 25.74 -4.43 5.79
CA VAL A 8 27.05 -3.76 5.96
C VAL A 8 28.22 -4.56 5.36
N PHE A 9 28.14 -5.90 5.36
CA PHE A 9 29.19 -6.78 4.84
C PHE A 9 29.11 -7.05 3.35
N GLY A 10 28.26 -6.35 2.60
CA GLY A 10 28.31 -6.45 1.15
C GLY A 10 27.46 -7.58 0.56
N ALA A 11 26.64 -8.27 1.37
CA ALA A 11 25.95 -9.49 0.90
C ALA A 11 24.86 -9.20 -0.15
N TYR A 12 24.47 -7.93 -0.31
CA TYR A 12 23.47 -7.47 -1.27
C TYR A 12 24.01 -6.41 -2.25
N SER A 13 25.21 -5.89 -2.03
CA SER A 13 25.88 -5.03 -2.99
C SER A 13 26.60 -5.87 -4.01
N PHE A 14 26.24 -5.70 -5.27
CA PHE A 14 26.96 -6.26 -6.41
C PHE A 14 28.30 -5.52 -6.65
N GLY A 15 29.12 -5.33 -5.60
CA GLY A 15 30.42 -4.65 -5.65
C GLY A 15 30.41 -3.13 -5.40
N LEU A 16 29.40 -2.59 -4.70
CA LEU A 16 29.26 -1.17 -4.36
C LEU A 16 29.35 -0.96 -2.83
N GLU A 17 29.53 0.29 -2.38
CA GLU A 17 29.39 0.63 -0.96
C GLU A 17 27.95 0.37 -0.47
N ASP A 18 27.81 -0.33 0.65
CA ASP A 18 26.52 -0.59 1.28
C ASP A 18 26.21 0.41 2.40
N ARG A 19 24.93 0.81 2.46
CA ARG A 19 24.39 1.66 3.53
C ARG A 19 23.15 1.00 4.09
N ALA A 20 23.03 1.00 5.41
CA ALA A 20 21.82 0.58 6.10
C ALA A 20 21.12 1.80 6.70
N ILE A 21 19.81 1.89 6.49
CA ILE A 21 18.94 2.83 7.21
C ILE A 21 18.28 2.04 8.34
N ILE A 22 18.27 2.61 9.54
CA ILE A 22 17.57 2.05 10.69
C ILE A 22 16.35 2.93 10.94
N GLU A 23 15.18 2.33 10.84
CA GLU A 23 13.90 3.00 11.07
C GLU A 23 13.23 2.43 12.32
N GLU A 24 12.35 3.23 12.91
CA GLU A 24 11.57 2.80 14.06
C GLU A 24 10.58 1.70 13.66
N LYS A 25 10.42 0.70 14.53
CA LYS A 25 9.43 -0.37 14.31
C LYS A 25 8.02 0.22 14.28
N ILE A 26 7.24 -0.16 13.28
CA ILE A 26 5.82 0.18 13.18
C ILE A 26 5.00 -0.82 14.00
N SER A 27 4.11 -0.29 14.84
CA SER A 27 3.09 -1.06 15.54
C SER A 27 1.75 -0.85 14.84
N PRO A 28 1.23 -1.83 14.09
CA PRO A 28 0.07 -1.61 13.22
C PRO A 28 -1.19 -1.27 14.02
N HIS A 29 -2.00 -0.37 13.48
CA HIS A 29 -3.34 -0.08 14.00
C HIS A 29 -4.23 -1.34 14.02
N GLN A 30 -5.13 -1.43 15.00
CA GLN A 30 -5.92 -2.63 15.30
C GLN A 30 -6.65 -3.21 14.09
N LEU A 31 -7.20 -2.36 13.21
CA LEU A 31 -7.84 -2.81 11.96
C LEU A 31 -6.90 -3.72 11.14
N PHE A 32 -5.68 -3.26 10.88
CA PHE A 32 -4.71 -3.98 10.05
C PHE A 32 -4.17 -5.21 10.77
N PHE A 33 -3.98 -5.11 12.09
CA PHE A 33 -3.61 -6.26 12.92
C PHE A 33 -4.67 -7.38 12.86
N ASN A 34 -5.96 -7.01 12.87
CA ASN A 34 -7.07 -7.97 12.75
C ASN A 34 -7.16 -8.61 11.37
N LEU A 35 -6.73 -7.91 10.31
CA LEU A 35 -6.63 -8.49 8.97
C LEU A 35 -5.54 -9.56 8.94
N TRP A 36 -4.34 -9.21 9.42
CA TRP A 36 -3.22 -10.13 9.49
C TRP A 36 -2.20 -9.72 10.58
N PRO A 37 -2.01 -10.53 11.64
CA PRO A 37 -1.11 -10.18 12.74
C PRO A 37 0.39 -10.46 12.46
N ASP A 38 0.69 -11.35 11.49
CA ASP A 38 2.05 -11.81 11.19
C ASP A 38 2.61 -11.13 9.92
N GLY A 39 2.65 -9.80 9.94
CA GLY A 39 3.10 -8.99 8.82
C GLY A 39 2.68 -7.53 8.96
N LEU A 40 2.92 -6.75 7.92
CA LEU A 40 2.54 -5.33 7.86
C LEU A 40 1.64 -5.09 6.65
N CYS A 41 0.41 -4.67 6.90
CA CYS A 41 -0.46 -4.14 5.86
C CYS A 41 -0.04 -2.69 5.54
N ASP A 42 -0.21 -2.30 4.29
CA ASP A 42 -0.05 -0.92 3.86
C ASP A 42 -1.23 -0.47 2.99
N VAL A 43 -1.40 0.84 2.89
CA VAL A 43 -2.36 1.53 2.06
C VAL A 43 -1.59 2.18 0.93
N ARG A 44 -1.71 1.61 -0.27
CA ARG A 44 -1.16 2.20 -1.49
C ARG A 44 -2.16 3.19 -2.07
N VAL A 45 -1.70 4.43 -2.29
CA VAL A 45 -2.44 5.46 -3.02
C VAL A 45 -1.67 5.80 -4.29
N ILE A 46 -2.29 5.57 -5.44
CA ILE A 46 -1.77 6.09 -6.72
C ILE A 46 -2.18 7.54 -6.84
N THR A 47 -1.21 8.37 -7.20
CA THR A 47 -1.41 9.80 -7.46
C THR A 47 -1.06 10.10 -8.91
N LEU A 48 -1.78 11.06 -9.50
CA LEU A 48 -1.48 11.64 -10.80
C LEU A 48 -1.51 13.17 -10.68
N ARG A 49 -0.41 13.85 -10.98
CA ARG A 49 -0.25 15.31 -10.87
C ARG A 49 -0.67 15.84 -9.48
N GLY A 50 -0.18 15.17 -8.43
CA GLY A 50 -0.52 15.48 -7.03
C GLY A 50 -1.92 15.04 -6.59
N GLN A 51 -2.78 14.54 -7.48
CA GLN A 51 -4.15 14.13 -7.14
C GLN A 51 -4.25 12.62 -6.88
N PRO A 52 -4.76 12.17 -5.72
CA PRO A 52 -5.09 10.77 -5.48
C PRO A 52 -6.09 10.25 -6.51
N LEU A 53 -5.73 9.15 -7.19
CA LEU A 53 -6.45 8.60 -8.32
C LEU A 53 -7.08 7.24 -8.03
N MET A 54 -6.37 6.39 -7.28
CA MET A 54 -6.85 5.06 -6.86
C MET A 54 -6.19 4.68 -5.54
N ALA A 55 -6.84 3.83 -4.76
CA ALA A 55 -6.26 3.32 -3.53
C ALA A 55 -6.56 1.83 -3.32
N MET A 56 -5.66 1.16 -2.60
CA MET A 56 -5.89 -0.18 -2.09
C MET A 56 -5.17 -0.41 -0.77
N VAL A 57 -5.73 -1.28 0.08
CA VAL A 57 -4.98 -1.92 1.16
C VAL A 57 -4.31 -3.17 0.59
N ARG A 58 -3.04 -3.36 0.88
CA ARG A 58 -2.33 -4.62 0.63
C ARG A 58 -2.22 -5.38 1.94
N VAL A 59 -2.65 -6.63 1.94
CA VAL A 59 -2.65 -7.47 3.14
C VAL A 59 -1.74 -8.68 2.89
N PRO A 60 -0.79 -8.97 3.79
CA PRO A 60 0.04 -10.16 3.69
C PRO A 60 -0.76 -11.44 3.89
N THR A 61 -0.17 -12.54 3.44
CA THR A 61 -0.58 -13.92 3.71
C THR A 61 0.64 -14.72 4.18
N ARG A 62 0.48 -15.95 4.66
CA ARG A 62 1.62 -16.85 4.93
C ARG A 62 2.48 -17.07 3.69
N GLN A 63 1.85 -17.20 2.52
CA GLN A 63 2.56 -17.37 1.24
C GLN A 63 3.51 -16.21 0.95
N SER A 64 3.09 -14.98 1.28
CA SER A 64 3.91 -13.78 1.11
C SER A 64 5.03 -13.61 2.15
N GLY A 65 5.10 -14.49 3.15
CA GLY A 65 6.06 -14.38 4.25
C GLY A 65 5.89 -13.10 5.07
N GLY A 66 4.65 -12.65 5.28
CA GLY A 66 4.34 -11.44 6.03
C GLY A 66 4.52 -10.13 5.27
N ARG A 67 4.74 -10.18 3.94
CA ARG A 67 4.93 -9.00 3.08
C ARG A 67 3.66 -8.64 2.33
N ALA A 68 3.32 -7.36 2.31
CA ALA A 68 2.21 -6.81 1.53
C ALA A 68 2.56 -6.67 0.03
N ASN A 69 2.89 -7.81 -0.61
CA ASN A 69 3.26 -7.89 -2.02
C ASN A 69 2.35 -8.88 -2.75
N LEU A 70 1.52 -8.37 -3.67
CA LEU A 70 0.56 -9.18 -4.44
C LEU A 70 1.26 -10.25 -5.29
N HIS A 71 2.42 -9.95 -5.87
CA HIS A 71 3.18 -10.92 -6.67
C HIS A 71 3.80 -12.05 -5.83
N GLN A 72 3.93 -11.84 -4.51
CA GLN A 72 4.39 -12.86 -3.56
C GLN A 72 3.22 -13.58 -2.88
N GLY A 73 1.98 -13.37 -3.33
CA GLY A 73 0.79 -14.03 -2.78
C GLY A 73 0.05 -13.24 -1.70
N GLY A 74 0.38 -11.95 -1.51
CA GLY A 74 -0.47 -11.02 -0.78
C GLY A 74 -1.78 -10.75 -1.52
N LEU A 75 -2.76 -10.20 -0.81
CA LEU A 75 -4.06 -9.81 -1.38
C LEU A 75 -4.19 -8.28 -1.47
N GLY A 76 -5.01 -7.81 -2.40
CA GLY A 76 -5.32 -6.39 -2.55
C GLY A 76 -6.79 -6.12 -2.26
N ILE A 77 -7.08 -5.05 -1.53
CA ILE A 77 -8.43 -4.61 -1.19
C ILE A 77 -8.62 -3.19 -1.73
N ALA A 78 -9.54 -3.00 -2.67
CA ALA A 78 -9.91 -1.69 -3.21
C ALA A 78 -10.47 -0.80 -2.11
N VAL A 79 -10.05 0.47 -2.11
CA VAL A 79 -10.52 1.49 -1.18
C VAL A 79 -11.19 2.60 -1.97
N ALA A 80 -12.46 2.88 -1.66
CA ALA A 80 -13.18 3.99 -2.25
C ALA A 80 -12.52 5.31 -1.85
N LEU A 81 -12.12 6.12 -2.83
CA LEU A 81 -11.42 7.37 -2.55
C LEU A 81 -12.25 8.38 -1.74
N GLN A 82 -13.58 8.31 -1.90
CA GLN A 82 -14.53 9.27 -1.36
C GLN A 82 -14.55 9.26 0.17
N ASP A 83 -14.63 8.06 0.74
CA ASP A 83 -14.90 7.84 2.17
C ASP A 83 -13.91 6.88 2.84
N GLY A 84 -13.08 6.16 2.09
CA GLY A 84 -12.10 5.22 2.63
C GLY A 84 -12.68 3.87 2.97
N ARG A 85 -13.87 3.54 2.47
CA ARG A 85 -14.47 2.21 2.65
C ARG A 85 -13.87 1.18 1.70
N THR A 86 -13.66 -0.03 2.18
CA THR A 86 -13.22 -1.14 1.34
C THR A 86 -14.38 -1.70 0.52
N THR A 87 -14.18 -1.90 -0.78
CA THR A 87 -15.29 -2.21 -1.71
C THR A 87 -15.14 -3.55 -2.42
N ARG A 88 -13.91 -3.99 -2.67
CA ARG A 88 -13.61 -5.23 -3.40
C ARG A 88 -12.27 -5.79 -2.94
N ALA A 89 -12.11 -7.10 -2.85
CA ALA A 89 -10.84 -7.72 -2.55
C ALA A 89 -10.48 -8.82 -3.55
N ILE A 90 -9.19 -8.89 -3.89
CA ILE A 90 -8.63 -9.81 -4.88
C ILE A 90 -7.44 -10.54 -4.29
N HIS A 91 -7.44 -11.86 -4.45
CA HIS A 91 -6.31 -12.74 -4.14
C HIS A 91 -6.12 -13.72 -5.29
N HIS A 92 -4.90 -13.82 -5.83
CA HIS A 92 -4.60 -14.65 -7.01
C HIS A 92 -5.56 -14.44 -8.20
N GLY A 93 -5.94 -13.19 -8.44
CA GLY A 93 -6.87 -12.82 -9.51
C GLY A 93 -8.34 -13.15 -9.25
N GLN A 94 -8.67 -13.76 -8.11
CA GLN A 94 -10.04 -14.13 -7.74
C GLN A 94 -10.63 -13.18 -6.69
N SER A 95 -11.92 -12.91 -6.81
CA SER A 95 -12.66 -12.11 -5.84
C SER A 95 -12.87 -12.88 -4.54
N ILE A 96 -12.55 -12.26 -3.41
CA ILE A 96 -12.72 -12.83 -2.07
C ILE A 96 -13.41 -11.81 -1.16
N HIS A 97 -14.08 -12.29 -0.11
CA HIS A 97 -14.76 -11.43 0.88
C HIS A 97 -14.15 -11.53 2.28
N GLN A 98 -13.34 -12.57 2.52
CA GLN A 98 -12.66 -12.83 3.77
C GLN A 98 -11.20 -13.15 3.51
N HIS A 99 -10.34 -12.80 4.45
CA HIS A 99 -8.94 -13.22 4.42
C HIS A 99 -8.87 -14.74 4.46
N PRO A 100 -8.13 -15.40 3.55
CA PRO A 100 -8.13 -16.87 3.44
C PRO A 100 -7.66 -17.59 4.72
N GLU A 101 -6.86 -16.89 5.52
CA GLU A 101 -6.21 -17.49 6.70
C GLU A 101 -6.71 -16.96 8.05
N SER A 102 -6.93 -15.66 8.22
CA SER A 102 -7.47 -15.10 9.47
C SER A 102 -9.01 -15.12 9.52
N GLY A 103 -9.68 -15.32 8.38
CA GLY A 103 -11.14 -15.25 8.28
C GLY A 103 -11.71 -13.83 8.42
N ALA A 104 -10.86 -12.81 8.57
CA ALA A 104 -11.30 -11.43 8.73
C ALA A 104 -12.09 -10.96 7.49
N ALA A 105 -13.21 -10.26 7.71
CA ALA A 105 -13.93 -9.61 6.63
C ALA A 105 -13.05 -8.59 5.92
N LEU A 106 -13.16 -8.48 4.60
CA LEU A 106 -12.34 -7.57 3.78
C LEU A 106 -13.12 -6.38 3.22
N ILE A 107 -14.45 -6.47 3.21
CA ILE A 107 -15.36 -5.52 2.57
C ILE A 107 -16.12 -4.72 3.62
N ASP A 108 -16.46 -3.48 3.28
CA ASP A 108 -17.18 -2.52 4.13
C ASP A 108 -16.44 -2.18 5.44
N LEU A 109 -15.11 -2.27 5.40
CA LEU A 109 -14.24 -1.78 6.46
C LEU A 109 -13.91 -0.31 6.21
N GLN A 110 -13.92 0.48 7.27
CA GLN A 110 -13.44 1.86 7.22
C GLN A 110 -11.92 1.90 7.43
N VAL A 111 -11.17 2.35 6.42
CA VAL A 111 -9.73 2.63 6.60
C VAL A 111 -9.57 3.78 7.60
N PRO A 112 -8.80 3.59 8.69
CA PRO A 112 -8.61 4.62 9.71
C PRO A 112 -7.77 5.77 9.15
N TYR A 113 -8.01 6.99 9.65
CA TYR A 113 -7.26 8.19 9.24
C TYR A 113 -7.33 8.48 7.72
N TRP A 114 -8.42 8.08 7.05
CA TRP A 114 -8.50 8.14 5.59
C TRP A 114 -8.20 9.51 4.98
N ASN A 115 -8.76 10.58 5.59
CA ASN A 115 -8.51 11.95 5.12
C ASN A 115 -7.03 12.36 5.27
N GLU A 116 -6.37 11.94 6.35
CA GLU A 116 -4.95 12.20 6.57
C GLU A 116 -4.09 11.41 5.58
N ILE A 117 -4.41 10.15 5.33
CA ILE A 117 -3.75 9.31 4.32
C ILE A 117 -3.81 9.98 2.94
N ARG A 118 -4.99 10.45 2.52
CA ARG A 118 -5.16 11.18 1.24
C ARG A 118 -4.36 12.48 1.20
N ASN A 119 -4.32 13.23 2.30
CA ASN A 119 -3.55 14.47 2.36
C ASN A 119 -2.05 14.20 2.36
N MET A 120 -1.59 13.14 3.02
CA MET A 120 -0.20 12.72 3.02
C MET A 120 0.25 12.24 1.65
N SER A 121 -0.56 11.47 0.93
CA SER A 121 -0.20 11.02 -0.42
C SER A 121 -0.09 12.16 -1.40
N ARG A 122 -0.98 13.15 -1.34
CA ARG A 122 -0.84 14.40 -2.11
C ARG A 122 0.47 15.12 -1.79
N ARG A 123 0.74 15.41 -0.51
CA ARG A 123 1.97 16.11 -0.09
C ARG A 123 3.24 15.36 -0.49
N ALA A 124 3.22 14.04 -0.40
CA ALA A 124 4.34 13.19 -0.81
C ALA A 124 4.56 13.24 -2.33
N SER A 125 3.48 13.26 -3.12
CA SER A 125 3.56 13.45 -4.57
C SER A 125 4.11 14.83 -4.92
N ASP A 126 3.67 15.90 -4.24
CA ASP A 126 4.12 17.28 -4.50
C ASP A 126 5.60 17.49 -4.13
N ALA A 127 6.15 16.63 -3.25
CA ALA A 127 7.53 16.70 -2.81
C ALA A 127 8.54 16.12 -3.82
N VAL A 128 8.07 15.47 -4.89
CA VAL A 128 8.92 14.87 -5.93
C VAL A 128 8.54 15.39 -7.32
N PRO A 129 9.49 15.56 -8.25
CA PRO A 129 9.21 16.09 -9.58
C PRO A 129 8.64 15.00 -10.52
N LEU A 130 7.62 14.26 -10.07
CA LEU A 130 7.04 13.14 -10.80
C LEU A 130 5.51 13.22 -10.79
N ASP A 131 4.92 13.09 -11.96
CA ASP A 131 3.47 13.17 -12.11
C ASP A 131 2.74 11.90 -11.70
N TYR A 132 3.34 10.72 -11.80
CA TYR A 132 2.69 9.46 -11.49
C TYR A 132 3.46 8.70 -10.41
N LEU A 133 2.85 8.55 -9.24
CA LEU A 133 3.52 8.03 -8.06
C LEU A 133 2.60 7.11 -7.25
N GLY A 134 3.12 5.97 -6.80
CA GLY A 134 2.51 5.18 -5.75
C GLY A 134 3.06 5.58 -4.40
N VAL A 135 2.21 6.09 -3.51
CA VAL A 135 2.57 6.39 -2.13
C VAL A 135 2.07 5.25 -1.26
N ASP A 136 2.97 4.61 -0.53
CA ASP A 136 2.61 3.55 0.40
C ASP A 136 2.66 4.08 1.81
N LEU A 137 1.52 3.92 2.49
CA LEU A 137 1.35 4.39 3.84
C LEU A 137 1.04 3.23 4.76
N VAL A 138 1.52 3.30 5.98
CA VAL A 138 1.15 2.38 7.06
C VAL A 138 0.42 3.19 8.13
N VAL A 139 -0.39 2.54 8.94
CA VAL A 139 -1.03 3.21 10.08
C VAL A 139 -0.52 2.58 11.35
N ASP A 140 0.24 3.37 12.09
CA ASP A 140 0.76 3.02 13.40
C ASP A 140 -0.30 3.32 14.47
N VAL A 141 -0.37 2.47 15.49
CA VAL A 141 -1.35 2.55 16.57
C VAL A 141 -1.18 3.79 17.46
N GLN A 142 0.04 4.33 17.56
CA GLN A 142 0.32 5.52 18.37
C GLN A 142 0.50 6.77 17.50
N ARG A 143 1.19 6.63 16.36
CA ARG A 143 1.60 7.77 15.52
C ARG A 143 0.62 8.09 14.39
N GLY A 144 -0.36 7.23 14.13
CA GLY A 144 -1.27 7.39 13.01
C GLY A 144 -0.60 7.05 11.67
N PRO A 145 -1.04 7.66 10.55
CA PRO A 145 -0.49 7.34 9.23
C PRO A 145 0.96 7.81 9.07
N LEU A 146 1.79 6.94 8.50
CA LEU A 146 3.21 7.17 8.20
C LEU A 146 3.49 6.81 6.74
N VAL A 147 4.31 7.59 6.04
CA VAL A 147 4.79 7.23 4.69
C VAL A 147 5.88 6.17 4.85
N LEU A 148 5.72 5.04 4.15
CA LEU A 148 6.67 3.94 4.14
C LEU A 148 7.60 4.03 2.93
N GLU A 149 7.04 4.13 1.73
CA GLU A 149 7.83 4.21 0.49
C GLU A 149 7.13 5.02 -0.61
N LEU A 150 7.94 5.62 -1.49
CA LEU A 150 7.48 6.27 -2.71
C LEU A 150 7.91 5.45 -3.91
N ASN A 151 6.93 4.95 -4.66
CA ASN A 151 7.13 4.12 -5.85
C ASN A 151 6.98 4.96 -7.11
N VAL A 152 8.09 5.21 -7.81
CA VAL A 152 8.13 6.00 -9.07
C VAL A 152 7.60 5.25 -10.29
N ARG A 153 7.42 3.92 -10.18
CA ARG A 153 6.82 3.06 -11.22
C ARG A 153 5.87 2.07 -10.55
N PRO A 154 4.75 2.54 -10.01
CA PRO A 154 3.84 1.65 -9.29
C PRO A 154 3.17 0.69 -10.28
N GLY A 155 3.04 -0.57 -9.86
CA GLY A 155 2.43 -1.63 -10.66
C GLY A 155 0.96 -1.38 -10.97
N LEU A 156 0.48 -1.98 -12.06
CA LEU A 156 -0.88 -1.79 -12.57
C LEU A 156 -1.94 -2.67 -11.87
N GLU A 157 -1.54 -3.59 -10.99
CA GLU A 157 -2.44 -4.51 -10.28
C GLU A 157 -3.53 -3.81 -9.47
N ILE A 158 -3.29 -2.58 -9.03
CA ILE A 158 -4.31 -1.77 -8.36
C ILE A 158 -5.57 -1.56 -9.22
N GLN A 159 -5.43 -1.54 -10.56
CA GLN A 159 -6.57 -1.50 -11.48
C GLN A 159 -7.37 -2.80 -11.45
N ASN A 160 -6.67 -3.95 -11.42
CA ASN A 160 -7.31 -5.25 -11.29
C ASN A 160 -8.04 -5.38 -9.95
N VAL A 161 -7.49 -4.82 -8.87
CA VAL A 161 -8.10 -4.80 -7.52
C VAL A 161 -9.35 -3.91 -7.49
N ASN A 162 -9.27 -2.70 -8.06
CA ASN A 162 -10.38 -1.75 -8.09
C ASN A 162 -11.44 -2.08 -9.15
N GLY A 163 -11.11 -2.90 -10.16
CA GLY A 163 -12.03 -3.31 -11.22
C GLY A 163 -12.23 -2.26 -12.32
N PHE A 164 -11.39 -1.24 -12.39
CA PHE A 164 -11.43 -0.22 -13.45
C PHE A 164 -10.03 0.31 -13.77
N GLY A 165 -9.86 0.80 -15.00
CA GLY A 165 -8.59 1.32 -15.48
C GLY A 165 -8.33 2.79 -15.10
N LEU A 166 -7.07 3.23 -15.22
CA LEU A 166 -6.63 4.60 -14.92
C LEU A 166 -7.42 5.65 -15.70
N GLY A 167 -7.74 5.40 -16.97
CA GLY A 167 -8.54 6.35 -17.77
C GLY A 167 -9.94 6.60 -17.19
N GLN A 168 -10.57 5.59 -16.59
CA GLN A 168 -11.82 5.78 -15.86
C GLN A 168 -11.60 6.53 -14.55
N ALA A 169 -10.54 6.18 -13.81
CA ALA A 169 -10.16 6.87 -12.59
C ALA A 169 -9.94 8.38 -12.83
N MET A 170 -9.26 8.74 -13.93
CA MET A 170 -8.97 10.12 -14.31
C MET A 170 -10.26 10.89 -14.57
N ARG A 171 -11.21 10.31 -15.32
CA ARG A 171 -12.53 10.92 -15.55
C ARG A 171 -13.30 11.14 -14.25
N GLN A 172 -13.25 10.19 -13.32
CA GLN A 172 -13.90 10.31 -12.01
C GLN A 172 -13.29 11.44 -11.16
N GLN A 173 -12.00 11.73 -11.33
CA GLN A 173 -11.30 12.83 -10.66
C GLN A 173 -11.27 14.14 -11.48
N GLY A 174 -11.98 14.21 -12.61
CA GLY A 174 -11.99 15.40 -13.47
C GLY A 174 -10.64 15.70 -14.15
N ILE A 175 -9.74 14.71 -14.23
CA ILE A 175 -8.44 14.84 -14.90
C ILE A 175 -8.66 14.48 -16.38
N HIS A 176 -8.57 15.49 -17.24
CA HIS A 176 -8.63 15.29 -18.69
C HIS A 176 -7.23 15.09 -19.27
N GLY A 177 -7.12 14.20 -20.26
CA GLY A 177 -5.91 14.07 -21.08
C GLY A 177 -5.67 15.37 -21.85
N GLN A 178 -4.41 15.74 -22.04
CA GLN A 178 -4.04 16.79 -22.99
C GLN A 178 -4.22 16.27 -24.42
#